data_AF-A0A957NE92-F1
#
_entry.id   AF-A0A957NE92-F1
#
_cell.length_a   1.000
_cell.length_b   1.000
_cell.length_c   1.000
_cell.angle_alpha   90.00
_cell.angle_beta   90.00
_cell.angle_gamma   90.00
#
_symmetry.space_group_name_H-M   'P 1'
#
loop_
_entity.id
_entity.type
_entity.pdbx_description
1 polymer ?
#
loop_
_entity_poly.entity_id
_entity_poly.type
_entity_poly.pdbx_seq_one_letter_code
_entity_poly.pdbx_strand_id
1 'polypeptide(L)'
;MIDARTILEQHAVTLSALQRGGLKRGVGRAPDSADDLLDSIQGHWEMEQRLIKRVLRESGDVEVQLATMRSRTEGFIDKYPERRGWQDQEGTFWDAQRVLDAIDKLTEEIETRQAEDESFDDFDEAYFEE
;
A
#
# COMPACT_ATOMS: atom_id res chain seq x y z
N MET A 1 1.82 9.41 -18.93
CA MET A 1 2.49 8.59 -17.89
C MET A 1 2.23 9.16 -16.50
N ILE A 2 1.32 8.54 -15.76
CA ILE A 2 1.11 8.81 -14.34
C ILE A 2 2.34 8.34 -13.53
N ASP A 3 2.83 9.18 -12.63
CA ASP A 3 3.99 8.85 -11.79
C ASP A 3 3.57 8.05 -10.52
N ALA A 4 4.47 7.20 -10.04
CA ALA A 4 4.27 6.34 -8.87
C ALA A 4 3.90 7.14 -7.61
N ARG A 5 4.49 8.33 -7.43
CA ARG A 5 4.15 9.21 -6.30
C ARG A 5 2.68 9.66 -6.38
N THR A 6 2.23 10.06 -7.56
CA THR A 6 0.83 10.45 -7.81
C THR A 6 -0.13 9.31 -7.52
N ILE A 7 0.21 8.09 -7.93
CA ILE A 7 -0.58 6.88 -7.65
C ILE A 7 -0.71 6.66 -6.14
N LEU A 8 0.39 6.73 -5.39
CA LEU A 8 0.38 6.56 -3.94
C LEU A 8 -0.38 7.67 -3.21
N GLU A 9 -0.29 8.92 -3.66
CA GLU A 9 -1.07 10.03 -3.11
C GLU A 9 -2.57 9.81 -3.30
N GLN A 10 -3.00 9.35 -4.47
CA GLN A 10 -4.40 8.96 -4.72
C GLN A 10 -4.84 7.79 -3.85
N HIS A 11 -4.01 6.76 -3.70
CA HIS A 11 -4.32 5.61 -2.86
C HIS A 11 -4.46 6.00 -1.38
N ALA A 12 -3.59 6.89 -0.87
CA ALA A 12 -3.70 7.42 0.48
C ALA A 12 -5.02 8.18 0.72
N VAL A 13 -5.50 8.92 -0.28
CA VAL A 13 -6.82 9.59 -0.25
C VAL A 13 -7.94 8.56 -0.20
N THR A 14 -7.88 7.52 -1.03
CA THR A 14 -8.86 6.42 -1.05
C THR A 14 -8.92 5.70 0.29
N LEU A 15 -7.77 5.29 0.86
CA LEU A 15 -7.71 4.67 2.18
C LEU A 15 -8.29 5.58 3.26
N SER A 16 -8.03 6.89 3.18
CA SER A 16 -8.57 7.88 4.13
C SER A 16 -10.08 8.04 4.01
N ALA A 17 -10.64 7.89 2.80
CA ALA A 17 -12.07 7.90 2.54
C ALA A 17 -12.74 6.61 3.03
N LEU A 18 -12.11 5.45 2.83
CA LEU A 18 -12.57 4.16 3.33
C LEU A 18 -12.65 4.16 4.87
N GLN A 19 -11.59 4.60 5.54
CA GLN A 19 -11.58 4.73 7.00
C GLN A 19 -12.65 5.69 7.54
N ARG A 20 -12.93 6.79 6.84
CA ARG A 20 -13.95 7.77 7.24
C ARG A 20 -15.38 7.34 6.89
N GLY A 21 -15.55 6.58 5.81
CA GLY A 21 -16.84 6.35 5.15
C GLY A 21 -17.39 4.92 5.22
N GLY A 22 -16.56 3.88 5.32
CA GLY A 22 -17.00 2.48 5.25
C GLY A 22 -16.23 1.62 6.24
N LEU A 23 -16.82 1.25 7.37
CA LEU A 23 -17.73 0.10 7.48
C LEU A 23 -18.99 0.38 8.33
N LYS A 24 -19.25 1.64 8.68
CA LYS A 24 -20.31 2.05 9.63
C LYS A 24 -21.75 1.97 9.10
N ARG A 25 -21.98 1.68 7.82
CA ARG A 25 -23.32 1.59 7.23
C ARG A 25 -23.53 0.21 6.62
N GLY A 26 -23.98 -0.77 7.42
CA GLY A 26 -24.47 -1.99 6.78
C GLY A 26 -24.68 -3.24 7.62
N VAL A 27 -24.32 -3.30 8.91
CA VAL A 27 -24.55 -4.52 9.67
C VAL A 27 -25.30 -4.23 10.96
N GLY A 28 -26.62 -4.33 10.87
CA GLY A 28 -27.42 -4.61 12.06
C GLY A 28 -26.88 -5.89 12.69
N ARG A 29 -26.33 -5.78 13.90
CA ARG A 29 -25.88 -6.88 14.76
C ARG A 29 -25.08 -7.95 14.00
N ALA A 30 -23.86 -7.60 13.59
CA ALA A 30 -22.92 -8.58 13.10
C ALA A 30 -22.52 -9.55 14.23
N PRO A 31 -22.28 -10.85 13.95
CA PRO A 31 -21.69 -11.77 14.93
C PRO A 31 -20.25 -11.32 15.27
N ASP A 32 -19.75 -11.64 16.46
CA ASP A 32 -18.39 -11.26 16.95
C ASP A 32 -17.26 -11.49 15.92
N SER A 33 -17.39 -12.49 15.04
CA SER A 33 -16.43 -12.78 13.97
C SER A 33 -16.35 -11.70 12.87
N ALA A 34 -17.38 -10.87 12.71
CA ALA A 34 -17.35 -9.75 11.80
C ALA A 34 -16.53 -8.60 12.38
N ASP A 35 -16.60 -8.35 13.69
CA ASP A 35 -15.80 -7.30 14.33
C ASP A 35 -14.29 -7.61 14.25
N ASP A 36 -13.88 -8.87 14.44
CA ASP A 36 -12.48 -9.29 14.28
C ASP A 36 -11.97 -9.12 12.84
N LEU A 37 -12.82 -9.40 11.84
CA LEU A 37 -12.49 -9.19 10.43
C LEU A 37 -12.35 -7.69 10.11
N LEU A 38 -13.24 -6.86 10.67
CA LEU A 38 -13.18 -5.41 10.49
C LEU A 38 -11.93 -4.81 11.14
N ASP A 39 -11.56 -5.27 12.33
CA ASP A 39 -10.34 -4.85 13.03
C ASP A 39 -9.08 -5.26 12.23
N SER A 40 -9.07 -6.48 11.69
CA SER A 40 -7.99 -6.94 10.81
C SER A 40 -7.84 -6.06 9.57
N ILE A 41 -8.95 -5.78 8.86
CA ILE A 41 -8.97 -4.93 7.67
C ILE A 41 -8.50 -3.51 7.99
N GLN A 42 -9.00 -2.93 9.09
CA GLN A 42 -8.56 -1.61 9.53
C GLN A 42 -7.06 -1.59 9.84
N GLY A 43 -6.56 -2.60 10.54
CA GLY A 43 -5.13 -2.74 10.83
C GLY A 43 -4.25 -2.88 9.57
N HIS A 44 -4.76 -3.48 8.50
CA HIS A 44 -4.09 -3.50 7.20
C HIS A 44 -4.09 -2.11 6.55
N TRP A 45 -5.23 -1.42 6.50
CA TRP A 45 -5.32 -0.07 5.93
C TRP A 45 -4.46 0.94 6.67
N GLU A 46 -4.39 0.85 8.00
CA GLU A 46 -3.53 1.71 8.81
C GLU A 46 -2.04 1.46 8.52
N MET A 47 -1.65 0.20 8.32
CA MET A 47 -0.28 -0.15 7.93
C MET A 47 0.05 0.40 6.54
N GLU A 48 -0.81 0.16 5.55
CA GLU A 48 -0.65 0.69 4.18
C GLU A 48 -0.52 2.22 4.20
N GLN A 49 -1.42 2.92 4.89
CA GLN A 49 -1.34 4.38 4.99
C GLN A 49 -0.04 4.86 5.63
N ARG A 50 0.41 4.18 6.69
CA ARG A 50 1.63 4.55 7.39
C ARG A 50 2.85 4.34 6.48
N LEU A 51 2.90 3.24 5.76
CA LEU A 51 3.93 2.94 4.78
C LEU A 51 3.94 3.99 3.66
N ILE A 52 2.79 4.29 3.06
CA ILE A 52 2.67 5.33 2.02
C ILE A 52 3.15 6.68 2.55
N LYS A 53 2.70 7.11 3.74
CA LYS A 53 3.15 8.38 4.34
C LYS A 53 4.66 8.40 4.58
N ARG A 54 5.25 7.27 4.99
CA ARG A 54 6.69 7.15 5.19
C ARG A 54 7.43 7.32 3.86
N VAL A 55 7.03 6.56 2.84
CA VAL A 55 7.62 6.61 1.49
C VAL A 55 7.49 8.01 0.87
N LEU A 56 6.31 8.63 0.95
CA LEU A 56 6.07 9.97 0.40
C LEU A 56 6.80 11.08 1.15
N ARG A 57 7.13 10.89 2.44
CA ARG A 57 7.91 11.84 3.24
C ARG A 57 9.39 11.80 2.88
N GLU A 58 9.90 10.66 2.43
CA GLU A 58 11.28 10.55 1.99
C GLU A 58 11.45 11.18 0.61
N SER A 59 12.55 11.92 0.43
CA SER A 59 12.90 12.48 -0.86
C SER A 59 13.53 11.38 -1.72
N GLY A 60 13.00 11.16 -2.91
CA GLY A 60 13.55 10.19 -3.85
C GLY A 60 12.47 9.45 -4.62
N ASP A 61 12.93 8.42 -5.32
CA ASP A 61 12.10 7.53 -6.11
C ASP A 61 11.28 6.60 -5.20
N VAL A 62 9.97 6.53 -5.45
CA VAL A 62 9.01 5.76 -4.63
C VAL A 62 9.31 4.27 -4.67
N GLU A 63 9.64 3.73 -5.84
CA GLU A 63 9.90 2.31 -6.04
C GLU A 63 11.19 1.90 -5.33
N VAL A 64 12.23 2.77 -5.39
CA VAL A 64 13.47 2.57 -4.62
C VAL A 64 13.21 2.55 -3.12
N GLN A 65 12.31 3.41 -2.63
CA GLN A 65 11.96 3.45 -1.20
C GLN A 65 11.18 2.20 -0.75
N LEU A 66 10.23 1.74 -1.57
CA LEU A 66 9.52 0.48 -1.32
C LEU A 66 10.49 -0.72 -1.32
N ALA A 67 11.41 -0.79 -2.29
CA ALA A 67 12.43 -1.82 -2.35
C ALA A 67 13.37 -1.79 -1.14
N THR A 68 13.74 -0.59 -0.66
CA THR A 68 14.57 -0.42 0.54
C THR A 68 13.85 -0.93 1.79
N MET A 69 12.55 -0.61 1.94
CA MET A 69 11.72 -1.10 3.04
C MET A 69 11.55 -2.62 3.00
N ARG A 70 11.38 -3.20 1.81
CA ARG A 70 11.34 -4.66 1.60
C ARG A 70 12.62 -5.31 2.06
N SER A 71 13.77 -4.88 1.52
CA SER A 71 15.08 -5.46 1.84
C SER A 71 15.39 -5.39 3.34
N ARG A 72 15.05 -4.26 3.98
CA ARG A 72 15.20 -4.11 5.43
C ARG A 72 14.32 -5.09 6.21
N THR A 73 13.09 -5.31 5.76
CA THR A 73 12.13 -6.19 6.42
C THR A 73 12.51 -7.66 6.23
N GLU A 74 12.91 -8.06 5.03
CA GLU A 74 13.42 -9.39 4.73
C GLU A 74 14.70 -9.69 5.53
N GLY A 75 15.66 -8.76 5.55
CA GLY A 75 16.88 -8.90 6.34
C GLY A 75 16.61 -8.94 7.85
N PHE A 76 15.54 -8.31 8.32
CA PHE A 76 15.09 -8.46 9.71
C PHE A 76 14.52 -9.85 9.98
N ILE A 77 13.66 -10.36 9.11
CA ILE A 77 13.07 -11.71 9.24
C ILE A 77 14.16 -12.78 9.21
N ASP A 78 15.12 -12.67 8.29
CA ASP A 78 16.26 -13.60 8.18
C ASP A 78 17.07 -13.65 9.49
N LYS A 79 17.34 -12.48 10.07
CA LYS A 79 18.13 -12.36 11.29
C LYS A 79 17.37 -12.68 12.57
N TYR A 80 16.06 -12.47 12.59
CA TYR A 80 15.21 -12.58 13.77
C TYR A 80 13.85 -13.23 13.45
N PRO A 81 13.83 -14.50 13.01
CA PRO A 81 12.60 -15.17 12.53
C PRO A 81 11.53 -15.33 13.62
N GLU A 82 11.92 -15.35 14.89
CA GLU A 82 11.00 -15.43 16.03
C GLU A 82 10.31 -14.09 16.36
N ARG A 83 10.76 -12.97 15.76
CA ARG A 83 10.21 -11.64 16.05
C ARG A 83 9.20 -11.26 14.99
N ARG A 84 8.03 -10.81 15.46
CA ARG A 84 6.93 -10.36 14.61
C ARG A 84 7.26 -9.13 13.75
N GLY A 85 8.18 -8.29 14.21
CA GLY A 85 8.42 -7.01 13.56
C GLY A 85 9.59 -6.24 14.17
N TRP A 86 9.94 -5.15 13.51
CA TRP A 86 11.07 -4.30 13.84
C TRP A 86 10.61 -2.88 14.21
N GLN A 87 11.47 -2.14 14.88
CA GLN A 87 11.22 -0.74 15.21
C GLN A 87 12.16 0.14 14.39
N ASP A 88 11.63 1.20 13.80
CA ASP A 88 12.46 2.18 13.10
C ASP A 88 13.15 3.15 14.06
N GLN A 89 13.93 4.07 13.51
CA GLN A 89 14.65 5.08 14.29
C GLN A 89 13.72 6.12 14.94
N GLU A 90 12.49 6.28 14.43
CA GLU A 90 11.47 7.15 14.99
C GLU A 90 10.66 6.46 16.11
N GLY A 91 10.96 5.20 16.41
CA GLY A 91 10.24 4.41 17.41
C GLY A 91 8.97 3.76 16.88
N THR A 92 8.72 3.79 15.57
CA THR A 92 7.53 3.17 14.97
C THR A 92 7.73 1.67 14.85
N PHE A 93 6.77 0.89 15.36
CA PHE A 93 6.75 -0.55 15.16
C PHE A 93 6.17 -0.91 13.79
N TRP A 94 6.89 -1.79 13.10
CA TRP A 94 6.59 -2.31 11.77
C TRP A 94 6.45 -3.83 11.86
N ASP A 95 5.22 -4.33 11.69
CA ASP A 95 4.95 -5.75 11.56
C ASP A 95 5.52 -6.25 10.23
N ALA A 96 6.44 -7.21 10.27
CA ALA A 96 7.24 -7.56 9.10
C ALA A 96 6.38 -8.18 7.99
N GLN A 97 5.43 -9.05 8.32
CA GLN A 97 4.55 -9.66 7.34
C GLN A 97 3.62 -8.61 6.72
N ARG A 98 2.98 -7.78 7.56
CA ARG A 98 2.08 -6.73 7.05
C ARG A 98 2.80 -5.69 6.19
N VAL A 99 4.09 -5.42 6.47
CA VAL A 99 4.89 -4.53 5.63
C VAL A 99 5.15 -5.16 4.27
N LEU A 100 5.53 -6.44 4.20
CA LEU A 100 5.75 -7.11 2.92
C LEU A 100 4.47 -7.18 2.09
N ASP A 101 3.35 -7.58 2.71
CA ASP A 101 2.04 -7.62 2.04
C ASP A 101 1.64 -6.23 1.50
N ALA A 102 1.88 -5.17 2.29
CA ALA A 102 1.60 -3.82 1.87
C ALA A 102 2.51 -3.39 0.71
N ILE A 103 3.79 -3.75 0.73
CA ILE A 103 4.72 -3.43 -0.37
C ILE A 103 4.28 -4.14 -1.66
N ASP A 104 3.98 -5.44 -1.61
CA ASP A 104 3.54 -6.19 -2.79
C ASP A 104 2.31 -5.56 -3.44
N LYS A 105 1.32 -5.21 -2.63
CA LYS A 105 0.09 -4.55 -3.10
C LYS A 105 0.36 -3.17 -3.71
N LEU A 106 1.21 -2.36 -3.08
CA LEU A 106 1.52 -1.02 -3.58
C LEU A 106 2.32 -1.08 -4.87
N THR A 107 3.27 -2.02 -5.00
CA THR A 107 4.02 -2.24 -6.24
C THR A 107 3.09 -2.69 -7.36
N GLU A 108 2.21 -3.67 -7.12
CA GLU A 108 1.23 -4.13 -8.11
C GLU A 108 0.30 -2.99 -8.57
N GLU A 109 -0.18 -2.15 -7.66
CA GLU A 109 -1.03 -1.00 -8.00
C GLU A 109 -0.27 0.03 -8.85
N ILE A 110 1.01 0.28 -8.55
CA ILE A 110 1.84 1.18 -9.34
C ILE A 110 2.02 0.64 -10.76
N GLU A 111 2.47 -0.61 -10.88
CA GLU A 111 2.71 -1.27 -12.17
C GLU A 111 1.44 -1.32 -13.03
N THR A 112 0.30 -1.70 -12.43
CA THR A 112 -0.98 -1.79 -13.14
C THR A 112 -1.41 -0.43 -13.69
N ARG A 113 -1.35 0.63 -12.87
CA ARG A 113 -1.81 1.96 -13.30
C ARG A 113 -0.87 2.61 -14.31
N GLN A 114 0.42 2.35 -14.22
CA GLN A 114 1.37 2.79 -15.23
C GLN A 114 1.10 2.10 -16.57
N ALA A 115 0.89 0.79 -16.57
CA ALA A 115 0.56 0.03 -17.77
C ALA A 115 -0.79 0.43 -18.39
N GLU A 116 -1.80 0.72 -17.57
CA GLU A 116 -3.10 1.22 -18.04
C GLU A 116 -2.97 2.56 -18.78
N ASP A 117 -2.15 3.47 -18.26
CA ASP A 117 -1.89 4.78 -18.87
C ASP A 117 -1.09 4.65 -20.19
N GLU A 118 -0.16 3.69 -20.28
CA GLU A 118 0.55 3.37 -21.52
C GLU A 118 -0.36 2.72 -22.58
N SER A 119 -1.31 1.89 -22.17
CA SER A 119 -2.23 1.19 -23.09
C SER A 119 -3.24 2.11 -23.78
N PHE A 120 -3.49 3.29 -23.21
CA PHE A 120 -4.44 4.26 -23.77
C PHE A 120 -3.81 5.13 -24.87
N ASP A 121 -2.51 5.43 -24.77
CA ASP A 121 -1.78 6.19 -25.79
C ASP A 121 -1.58 5.36 -27.09
N ASP A 122 -1.45 4.02 -26.99
CA ASP A 122 -1.23 3.13 -28.15
C ASP A 122 -2.52 2.84 -28.96
N PHE A 123 -3.70 3.17 -28.40
CA PHE A 123 -4.99 2.95 -29.07
C PHE A 123 -5.39 4.10 -30.02
N ASP A 124 -4.84 5.31 -29.81
CA ASP A 124 -5.16 6.50 -30.63
C ASP A 124 -4.30 6.58 -31.92
N GLU A 125 -3.12 5.94 -31.98
CA GLU A 125 -2.25 5.97 -33.16
C GLU A 125 -2.67 4.93 -34.24
N ALA A 126 -3.35 3.85 -33.86
CA ALA A 126 -3.76 2.78 -34.78
C ALA A 126 -5.04 3.10 -35.60
N TYR A 127 -5.71 4.22 -35.36
CA TYR A 127 -6.99 4.56 -36.01
C TYR A 127 -6.90 5.71 -37.04
N PHE A 128 -5.70 6.28 -37.27
CA PHE A 128 -5.50 7.41 -38.20
C PHE A 128 -4.57 7.12 -39.39
N GLU A 129 -4.11 5.87 -39.58
CA GLU A 129 -3.50 5.42 -40.83
C GLU A 129 -4.52 4.62 -41.68
N GLU A 130 -5.49 5.32 -42.29
CA GLU A 130 -6.24 4.80 -43.46
C GLU A 130 -6.40 5.88 -44.54
#